data_AF-A0A1V9YS92-F1
#
_entry.id   AF-A0A1V9YS92-F1
#
_cell.length_a   1.000
_cell.length_b   1.000
_cell.length_c   1.000
_cell.angle_alpha   90.00
_cell.angle_beta   90.00
_cell.angle_gamma   90.00
#
_symmetry.space_group_name_H-M   'P 1'
#
loop_
_entity.id
_entity.type
_entity.pdbx_description
1 polymer ?
#
loop_
_entity_poly.entity_id
_entity_poly.type
_entity_poly.pdbx_seq_one_letter_code
_entity_poly.pdbx_strand_id
1 'polypeptide(L)'
;MKYITSLLAFIGLSSAYSGDGTTYGPPDGGDAGTGNCAFMKYPSFTPRYHAAINNAQWAGGANCGRCVLVQCVDSRCKSNKKVLGQITDRCPECAYGALDMSLPLYQDVTGFTSDRLKITWEFVDCPVSGGVQVCAKQGSSQYWLAVQPGNTVNGVNSMTINGKPTSMLDGAYYFVAQANGPLSATTVTMTSYTGETISASVSLQANQCVQISQQFKPSGSPTVPPQPSTSAPTPSTSKPTPTQAPTQAPTQAPTQAPTQAPTSQPTTKPTTKPTTAPSLRPTTSPSSGVVQPYYQCGGQYYSGPTKCTDGWTCQVQNPSYSQCVRSSTESTTVEEDDDEEDDGN
;
A
#
# COMPACT_ATOMS: atom_id res chain seq x y z
N MET A 1 38.30 -41.19 -10.90
CA MET A 1 37.40 -40.17 -11.51
C MET A 1 37.31 -39.00 -10.53
N LYS A 2 37.28 -37.74 -11.00
CA LYS A 2 37.04 -36.57 -10.13
C LYS A 2 35.59 -36.13 -10.30
N TYR A 3 34.80 -36.21 -9.23
CA TYR A 3 33.45 -35.64 -9.23
C TYR A 3 33.54 -34.13 -9.10
N ILE A 4 33.06 -33.41 -10.11
CA ILE A 4 32.88 -31.96 -10.05
C ILE A 4 31.47 -31.72 -9.51
N THR A 5 31.36 -31.42 -8.22
CA THR A 5 30.10 -31.03 -7.59
C THR A 5 29.67 -29.67 -8.14
N SER A 6 28.81 -29.68 -9.16
CA SER A 6 28.34 -28.45 -9.80
C SER A 6 27.45 -27.66 -8.83
N LEU A 7 27.96 -26.53 -8.35
CA LEU A 7 27.24 -25.68 -7.39
C LEU A 7 26.18 -24.87 -8.14
N LEU A 8 24.96 -25.40 -8.20
CA LEU A 8 23.79 -24.70 -8.75
C LEU A 8 23.43 -23.49 -7.87
N ALA A 9 24.01 -22.33 -8.21
CA ALA A 9 23.63 -21.06 -7.64
C ALA A 9 22.21 -20.69 -8.10
N PHE A 10 21.22 -20.85 -7.21
CA PHE A 10 19.87 -20.33 -7.42
C PHE A 10 19.90 -18.81 -7.42
N ILE A 11 20.01 -18.21 -8.60
CA ILE A 11 19.78 -16.78 -8.79
C ILE A 11 18.27 -16.54 -8.60
N GLY A 12 17.90 -16.13 -7.39
CA GLY A 12 16.54 -15.70 -7.09
C GLY A 12 16.19 -14.47 -7.92
N LEU A 13 15.38 -14.67 -8.96
CA LEU A 13 14.81 -13.57 -9.75
C LEU A 13 13.82 -12.81 -8.87
N SER A 14 14.25 -11.70 -8.27
CA SER A 14 13.33 -10.74 -7.65
C SER A 14 12.41 -10.19 -8.73
N SER A 15 11.10 -10.44 -8.58
CA SER A 15 10.08 -10.04 -9.54
C SER A 15 9.79 -8.54 -9.43
N ALA A 16 10.72 -7.72 -9.93
CA ALA A 16 10.55 -6.28 -10.01
C ALA A 16 9.38 -5.91 -10.94
N TYR A 17 8.41 -5.19 -10.40
CA TYR A 17 7.32 -4.57 -11.14
C TYR A 17 7.82 -3.29 -11.83
N SER A 18 7.07 -2.84 -12.83
CA SER A 18 7.37 -1.61 -13.59
C SER A 18 6.06 -0.87 -13.89
N GLY A 19 6.07 0.46 -13.78
CA GLY A 19 4.86 1.26 -13.99
C GLY A 19 5.12 2.75 -13.88
N ASP A 20 4.04 3.49 -13.57
CA ASP A 20 4.12 4.92 -13.28
C ASP A 20 4.29 5.15 -11.77
N GLY A 21 5.15 6.10 -11.42
CA GLY A 21 5.14 6.77 -10.13
C GLY A 21 4.42 8.10 -10.25
N THR A 22 3.48 8.36 -9.35
CA THR A 22 2.85 9.66 -9.10
C THR A 22 2.95 10.00 -7.60
N THR A 23 2.34 11.11 -7.17
CA THR A 23 2.39 11.50 -5.75
C THR A 23 1.11 12.15 -5.21
N TYR A 24 0.87 11.90 -3.92
CA TYR A 24 -0.25 12.43 -3.14
C TYR A 24 0.19 12.84 -1.71
N GLY A 25 -0.77 13.44 -0.99
CA GLY A 25 -0.62 13.82 0.41
C GLY A 25 0.06 15.18 0.64
N PRO A 26 0.20 15.60 1.91
CA PRO A 26 0.86 16.84 2.28
C PRO A 26 2.40 16.74 2.18
N PRO A 27 3.13 17.87 2.12
CA PRO A 27 4.54 17.87 1.73
C PRO A 27 5.50 17.06 2.60
N ASP A 28 5.24 16.95 3.90
CA ASP A 28 6.09 16.22 4.86
C ASP A 28 5.69 14.74 5.05
N GLY A 29 4.64 14.29 4.36
CA GLY A 29 3.94 13.04 4.66
C GLY A 29 2.80 13.23 5.67
N GLY A 30 2.01 12.18 5.88
CA GLY A 30 0.74 12.23 6.60
C GLY A 30 0.47 10.99 7.47
N ASP A 31 -0.69 10.94 8.13
CA ASP A 31 -1.08 9.80 8.95
C ASP A 31 -1.37 8.56 8.08
N ALA A 32 -0.45 7.60 8.12
CA ALA A 32 -0.50 6.33 7.43
C ALA A 32 -1.65 5.40 7.89
N GLY A 33 -2.35 5.74 8.98
CA GLY A 33 -3.58 5.11 9.42
C GLY A 33 -4.83 5.50 8.61
N THR A 34 -4.76 6.57 7.80
CA THR A 34 -5.94 7.14 7.11
C THR A 34 -6.26 6.52 5.74
N GLY A 35 -5.30 5.85 5.10
CA GLY A 35 -5.48 5.16 3.82
C GLY A 35 -6.30 3.87 3.92
N ASN A 36 -6.61 3.23 2.77
CA ASN A 36 -7.41 2.01 2.68
C ASN A 36 -6.86 0.79 3.47
N CYS A 37 -5.62 0.79 3.96
CA CYS A 37 -5.18 -0.25 4.90
C CYS A 37 -5.62 0.00 6.35
N ALA A 38 -6.04 1.23 6.70
CA ALA A 38 -6.61 1.61 8.00
C ALA A 38 -5.74 1.18 9.21
N PHE A 39 -4.45 1.52 9.18
CA PHE A 39 -3.45 1.04 10.14
C PHE A 39 -3.55 1.67 11.54
N MET A 40 -3.77 0.84 12.56
CA MET A 40 -3.71 1.22 13.98
C MET A 40 -2.27 1.33 14.51
N LYS A 41 -1.33 0.60 13.90
CA LYS A 41 0.13 0.69 14.17
C LYS A 41 0.94 0.44 12.90
N TYR A 42 1.89 1.33 12.65
CA TYR A 42 2.84 1.30 11.54
C TYR A 42 4.26 1.66 12.02
N PRO A 43 5.33 1.29 11.30
CA PRO A 43 6.70 1.72 11.57
C PRO A 43 6.89 3.24 11.54
N SER A 44 7.89 3.76 12.26
CA SER A 44 8.12 5.21 12.40
C SER A 44 8.49 5.93 11.11
N PHE A 45 9.00 5.23 10.08
CA PHE A 45 9.28 5.83 8.77
C PHE A 45 8.01 6.02 7.92
N THR A 46 6.95 5.24 8.17
CA THR A 46 5.79 5.13 7.30
C THR A 46 5.05 6.45 7.05
N PRO A 47 4.81 7.33 8.05
CA PRO A 47 4.15 8.62 7.80
C PRO A 47 4.83 9.46 6.70
N ARG A 48 6.16 9.40 6.62
CA ARG A 48 6.95 10.09 5.60
C ARG A 48 7.06 9.28 4.30
N TYR A 49 7.23 7.95 4.38
CA TYR A 49 7.46 7.09 3.22
C TYR A 49 6.42 5.96 3.13
N HIS A 50 5.31 6.24 2.43
CA HIS A 50 4.25 5.29 2.14
C HIS A 50 3.71 5.44 0.71
N ALA A 51 2.96 4.44 0.26
CA ALA A 51 2.36 4.45 -1.07
C ALA A 51 0.97 3.79 -1.09
N ALA A 52 0.12 4.31 -1.97
CA ALA A 52 -1.07 3.67 -2.48
C ALA A 52 -0.70 2.75 -3.66
N ILE A 53 -1.18 1.50 -3.63
CA ILE A 53 -0.94 0.52 -4.69
C ILE A 53 -2.18 0.32 -5.55
N ASN A 54 -1.98 0.08 -6.85
CA ASN A 54 -3.06 -0.17 -7.81
C ASN A 54 -4.02 -1.29 -7.36
N ASN A 55 -5.30 -1.18 -7.74
CA ASN A 55 -6.37 -2.06 -7.28
C ASN A 55 -6.07 -3.58 -7.42
N ALA A 56 -5.44 -3.98 -8.51
CA ALA A 56 -5.12 -5.39 -8.78
C ALA A 56 -4.03 -5.93 -7.83
N GLN A 57 -3.01 -5.13 -7.53
CA GLN A 57 -1.94 -5.50 -6.59
C GLN A 57 -2.25 -5.14 -5.13
N TRP A 58 -3.26 -4.30 -4.85
CA TRP A 58 -3.84 -4.13 -3.51
C TRP A 58 -4.48 -5.43 -3.01
N ALA A 59 -5.07 -6.22 -3.94
CA ALA A 59 -5.54 -7.59 -3.71
C ALA A 59 -6.46 -7.73 -2.49
N GLY A 60 -7.50 -6.90 -2.41
CA GLY A 60 -8.46 -6.90 -1.30
C GLY A 60 -7.87 -6.43 0.04
N GLY A 61 -6.71 -5.79 0.04
CA GLY A 61 -5.97 -5.40 1.24
C GLY A 61 -4.88 -6.39 1.66
N ALA A 62 -4.75 -7.55 0.99
CA ALA A 62 -3.77 -8.58 1.35
C ALA A 62 -2.31 -8.08 1.31
N ASN A 63 -1.98 -7.11 0.45
CA ASN A 63 -0.62 -6.55 0.35
C ASN A 63 -0.36 -5.33 1.26
N CYS A 64 -1.31 -4.95 2.11
CA CYS A 64 -1.12 -3.90 3.11
C CYS A 64 0.01 -4.23 4.09
N GLY A 65 0.76 -3.20 4.49
CA GLY A 65 1.84 -3.31 5.48
C GLY A 65 3.13 -3.93 4.95
N ARG A 66 3.13 -4.51 3.75
CA ARG A 66 4.34 -4.95 3.06
C ARG A 66 5.16 -3.73 2.64
N CYS A 67 6.49 -3.86 2.70
CA CYS A 67 7.38 -2.81 2.23
C CYS A 67 7.73 -3.00 0.75
N VAL A 68 7.97 -1.89 0.07
CA VAL A 68 8.42 -1.82 -1.32
C VAL A 68 9.69 -1.00 -1.41
N LEU A 69 10.58 -1.41 -2.31
CA LEU A 69 11.79 -0.67 -2.64
C LEU A 69 11.65 -0.12 -4.05
N VAL A 70 11.53 1.20 -4.16
CA VAL A 70 11.14 1.90 -5.40
C VAL A 70 12.34 2.63 -6.00
N GLN A 71 12.45 2.63 -7.34
CA GLN A 71 13.50 3.31 -8.09
C GLN A 71 12.93 4.04 -9.31
N CYS A 72 13.36 5.28 -9.55
CA CYS A 72 13.03 6.02 -10.77
C CYS A 72 13.88 5.53 -11.94
N VAL A 73 13.25 5.24 -13.08
CA VAL A 73 13.89 4.72 -14.31
C VAL A 73 13.53 5.54 -15.57
N ASP A 74 12.77 6.61 -15.41
CA ASP A 74 12.50 7.61 -16.45
C ASP A 74 13.79 8.34 -16.86
N SER A 75 13.92 8.74 -18.13
CA SER A 75 15.07 9.55 -18.56
C SER A 75 15.06 10.97 -17.98
N ARG A 76 13.93 11.42 -17.42
CA ARG A 76 13.78 12.71 -16.74
C ARG A 76 14.26 12.72 -15.29
N CYS A 77 14.45 11.56 -14.63
CA CYS A 77 14.69 11.50 -13.18
C CYS A 77 15.95 12.28 -12.76
N LYS A 78 15.84 13.07 -11.68
CA LYS A 78 16.98 13.77 -11.03
C LYS A 78 17.58 12.96 -9.88
N SER A 79 16.85 11.97 -9.38
CA SER A 79 17.30 10.92 -8.46
C SER A 79 17.07 9.56 -9.12
N ASN A 80 17.99 8.62 -8.91
CA ASN A 80 17.82 7.21 -9.26
C ASN A 80 18.03 6.30 -8.03
N LYS A 81 17.88 6.86 -6.82
CA LYS A 81 17.97 6.11 -5.55
C LYS A 81 16.95 4.98 -5.53
N LYS A 82 17.33 3.85 -4.90
CA LYS A 82 16.36 2.90 -4.36
C LYS A 82 15.89 3.39 -2.99
N VAL A 83 14.60 3.67 -2.83
CA VAL A 83 14.01 4.23 -1.60
C VAL A 83 12.92 3.31 -1.07
N LEU A 84 12.95 3.08 0.24
CA LEU A 84 11.97 2.24 0.94
C LEU A 84 10.67 3.00 1.19
N GLY A 85 9.53 2.37 0.93
CA GLY A 85 8.21 2.78 1.40
C GLY A 85 7.39 1.59 1.89
N GLN A 86 6.26 1.84 2.54
CA GLN A 86 5.29 0.81 2.93
C GLN A 86 3.95 1.01 2.20
N ILE A 87 3.28 -0.09 1.83
CA ILE A 87 1.94 -0.04 1.28
C ILE A 87 0.93 0.21 2.40
N THR A 88 0.28 1.37 2.39
CA THR A 88 -0.70 1.81 3.41
C THR A 88 -2.07 2.09 2.82
N ASP A 89 -2.20 2.04 1.50
CA ASP A 89 -3.35 2.61 0.80
C ASP A 89 -3.59 1.94 -0.55
N ARG A 90 -4.68 2.33 -1.21
CA ARG A 90 -5.17 1.79 -2.48
C ARG A 90 -5.35 2.94 -3.46
N CYS A 91 -4.86 2.78 -4.68
CA CYS A 91 -5.10 3.68 -5.80
C CYS A 91 -6.02 2.96 -6.81
N PRO A 92 -7.35 3.14 -6.77
CA PRO A 92 -8.29 2.44 -7.65
C PRO A 92 -8.06 2.68 -9.15
N GLU A 93 -7.59 3.88 -9.50
CA GLU A 93 -7.33 4.37 -10.85
C GLU A 93 -5.93 4.03 -11.38
N CYS A 94 -4.99 3.63 -10.51
CA CYS A 94 -3.64 3.28 -10.93
C CYS A 94 -3.63 2.02 -11.79
N ALA A 95 -2.83 2.04 -12.86
CA ALA A 95 -2.56 0.87 -13.67
C ALA A 95 -1.72 -0.18 -12.92
N TYR A 96 -1.73 -1.44 -13.38
CA TYR A 96 -0.85 -2.48 -12.84
C TYR A 96 0.62 -2.02 -12.88
N GLY A 97 1.37 -2.31 -11.81
CA GLY A 97 2.74 -1.88 -11.63
C GLY A 97 2.93 -0.41 -11.22
N ALA A 98 1.89 0.42 -11.25
CA ALA A 98 1.97 1.81 -10.77
C ALA A 98 1.80 1.92 -9.24
N LEU A 99 2.45 2.93 -8.67
CA LEU A 99 2.37 3.35 -7.26
C LEU A 99 2.14 4.86 -7.18
N ASP A 100 1.23 5.28 -6.31
CA ASP A 100 1.06 6.68 -5.95
C ASP A 100 1.67 6.91 -4.56
N MET A 101 2.68 7.77 -4.47
CA MET A 101 3.59 7.83 -3.31
C MET A 101 3.39 9.10 -2.48
N SER A 102 3.63 9.03 -1.17
CA SER A 102 3.75 10.23 -0.33
C SER A 102 4.80 11.18 -0.92
N LEU A 103 4.56 12.51 -0.85
CA LEU A 103 5.47 13.48 -1.49
C LEU A 103 6.96 13.31 -1.12
N PRO A 104 7.35 13.04 0.14
CA PRO A 104 8.74 12.78 0.49
C PRO A 104 9.32 11.53 -0.21
N LEU A 105 8.54 10.46 -0.35
CA LEU A 105 8.97 9.23 -1.03
C LEU A 105 9.13 9.48 -2.53
N TYR A 106 8.13 10.09 -3.17
CA TYR A 106 8.22 10.46 -4.58
C TYR A 106 9.42 11.39 -4.86
N GLN A 107 9.66 12.37 -3.99
CA GLN A 107 10.77 13.31 -4.14
C GLN A 107 12.15 12.65 -3.95
N ASP A 108 12.33 11.74 -3.01
CA ASP A 108 13.61 11.02 -2.88
C ASP A 108 13.82 9.98 -3.98
N VAL A 109 12.76 9.32 -4.46
CA VAL A 109 12.81 8.37 -5.59
C VAL A 109 13.18 9.08 -6.88
N THR A 110 12.55 10.23 -7.18
CA THR A 110 12.60 10.85 -8.52
C THR A 110 13.38 12.16 -8.61
N GLY A 111 13.48 12.92 -7.50
CA GLY A 111 13.95 14.30 -7.47
C GLY A 111 12.93 15.35 -7.98
N PHE A 112 11.65 14.99 -8.11
CA PHE A 112 10.55 15.88 -8.48
C PHE A 112 9.49 15.94 -7.37
N THR A 113 8.63 16.95 -7.40
CA THR A 113 7.47 17.11 -6.48
C THR A 113 6.11 16.96 -7.18
N SER A 114 6.13 16.61 -8.47
CA SER A 114 4.96 16.30 -9.32
C SER A 114 5.46 15.63 -10.62
N ASP A 115 4.68 15.63 -11.70
CA ASP A 115 4.86 14.82 -12.92
C ASP A 115 4.49 13.33 -12.71
N ARG A 116 4.49 12.56 -13.80
CA ARG A 116 4.23 11.11 -13.88
C ARG A 116 5.46 10.48 -14.52
N LEU A 117 6.27 9.80 -13.70
CA LEU A 117 7.60 9.30 -14.08
C LEU A 117 7.62 7.77 -14.07
N LYS A 118 8.37 7.13 -14.96
CA LYS A 118 8.54 5.67 -14.93
C LYS A 118 9.35 5.20 -13.72
N ILE A 119 8.83 4.19 -13.03
CA ILE A 119 9.46 3.55 -11.87
C ILE A 119 9.57 2.03 -12.07
N THR A 120 10.53 1.43 -11.36
CA THR A 120 10.53 0.01 -11.01
C THR A 120 10.44 -0.14 -9.50
N TRP A 121 9.87 -1.25 -9.02
CA TRP A 121 9.83 -1.56 -7.59
C TRP A 121 9.68 -3.04 -7.30
N GLU A 122 10.13 -3.47 -6.13
CA GLU A 122 10.06 -4.84 -5.65
C GLU A 122 9.53 -4.88 -4.20
N PHE A 123 8.85 -5.96 -3.80
CA PHE A 123 8.50 -6.17 -2.38
C PHE A 123 9.75 -6.56 -1.59
N VAL A 124 9.97 -5.93 -0.44
CA VAL A 124 11.15 -6.15 0.41
C VAL A 124 10.78 -6.35 1.88
N ASP A 125 11.72 -6.87 2.65
CA ASP A 125 11.63 -6.94 4.10
C ASP A 125 11.62 -5.53 4.71
N CYS A 126 10.60 -5.22 5.50
CA CYS A 126 10.52 -4.01 6.31
C CYS A 126 11.58 -4.02 7.44
N PRO A 127 12.32 -2.93 7.67
CA PRO A 127 13.29 -2.80 8.76
C PRO A 127 12.58 -2.51 10.10
N VAL A 128 11.77 -3.46 10.56
CA VAL A 128 11.05 -3.39 11.84
C VAL A 128 11.90 -3.89 13.01
N SER A 129 11.60 -3.41 14.21
CA SER A 129 12.17 -3.91 15.46
C SER A 129 11.05 -4.31 16.43
N GLY A 130 11.35 -5.24 17.34
CA GLY A 130 10.34 -5.88 18.17
C GLY A 130 9.47 -6.89 17.40
N GLY A 131 8.49 -7.45 18.11
CA GLY A 131 7.55 -8.42 17.54
C GLY A 131 6.36 -7.78 16.82
N VAL A 132 5.51 -8.63 16.27
CA VAL A 132 4.29 -8.22 15.56
C VAL A 132 3.33 -7.52 16.53
N GLN A 133 2.72 -6.42 16.07
CA GLN A 133 1.62 -5.74 16.75
C GLN A 133 0.31 -6.42 16.36
N VAL A 134 -0.47 -6.88 17.32
CA VAL A 134 -1.78 -7.52 17.11
C VAL A 134 -2.84 -6.55 17.59
N CYS A 135 -3.48 -5.85 16.65
CA CYS A 135 -4.47 -4.81 16.92
C CYS A 135 -5.90 -5.33 16.72
N ALA A 136 -6.80 -5.08 17.66
CA ALA A 136 -8.21 -5.41 17.52
C ALA A 136 -9.03 -4.14 17.23
N LYS A 137 -9.75 -4.11 16.10
CA LYS A 137 -10.51 -2.94 15.64
C LYS A 137 -11.52 -2.47 16.69
N GLN A 138 -11.82 -1.17 16.74
CA GLN A 138 -13.02 -0.66 17.43
C GLN A 138 -14.27 -1.43 16.97
N GLY A 139 -15.10 -1.85 17.93
CA GLY A 139 -16.27 -2.73 17.71
C GLY A 139 -15.98 -4.23 17.88
N SER A 140 -14.71 -4.64 18.05
CA SER A 140 -14.37 -6.04 18.31
C SER A 140 -14.94 -6.57 19.62
N SER A 141 -15.45 -7.79 19.60
CA SER A 141 -16.13 -8.49 20.69
C SER A 141 -16.01 -10.01 20.54
N GLN A 142 -16.47 -10.77 21.53
CA GLN A 142 -16.45 -12.24 21.47
C GLN A 142 -17.29 -12.83 20.31
N TYR A 143 -18.24 -12.07 19.77
CA TYR A 143 -19.10 -12.47 18.67
C TYR A 143 -18.55 -12.07 17.30
N TRP A 144 -17.82 -10.96 17.21
CA TRP A 144 -17.22 -10.43 15.98
C TRP A 144 -15.86 -9.81 16.30
N LEU A 145 -14.78 -10.31 15.70
CA LEU A 145 -13.42 -9.83 15.97
C LEU A 145 -12.72 -9.55 14.64
N ALA A 146 -12.16 -8.35 14.52
CA ALA A 146 -11.38 -7.91 13.37
C ALA A 146 -9.94 -7.58 13.85
N VAL A 147 -8.98 -8.43 13.46
CA VAL A 147 -7.58 -8.32 13.88
C VAL A 147 -6.72 -7.79 12.73
N GLN A 148 -5.94 -6.77 13.01
CA GLN A 148 -4.91 -6.25 12.11
C GLN A 148 -3.52 -6.55 12.66
N PRO A 149 -2.66 -7.26 11.91
CA PRO A 149 -1.25 -7.38 12.23
C PRO A 149 -0.48 -6.16 11.69
N GLY A 150 0.29 -5.50 12.55
CA GLY A 150 1.22 -4.43 12.21
C GLY A 150 2.66 -4.77 12.63
N ASN A 151 3.63 -3.92 12.27
CA ASN A 151 5.04 -4.11 12.60
C ASN A 151 5.61 -5.48 12.17
N THR A 152 5.32 -5.90 10.94
CA THR A 152 5.72 -7.20 10.36
C THR A 152 6.90 -7.05 9.40
N VAL A 153 7.84 -8.00 9.38
CA VAL A 153 8.97 -7.99 8.42
C VAL A 153 8.50 -8.10 6.96
N ASN A 154 7.67 -9.08 6.61
CA ASN A 154 7.32 -9.38 5.20
C ASN A 154 5.80 -9.40 4.90
N GLY A 155 4.97 -9.06 5.89
CA GLY A 155 3.51 -9.03 5.81
C GLY A 155 2.85 -10.38 6.08
N VAL A 156 1.59 -10.36 6.50
CA VAL A 156 0.77 -11.56 6.76
C VAL A 156 -0.06 -11.87 5.52
N ASN A 157 0.10 -13.08 4.98
CA ASN A 157 -0.68 -13.59 3.86
C ASN A 157 -2.02 -14.19 4.33
N SER A 158 -2.04 -14.84 5.49
CA SER A 158 -3.26 -15.40 6.08
C SER A 158 -3.20 -15.48 7.60
N MET A 159 -4.36 -15.49 8.24
CA MET A 159 -4.52 -15.62 9.69
C MET A 159 -5.54 -16.71 10.03
N THR A 160 -5.39 -17.36 11.18
CA THR A 160 -6.48 -18.04 11.89
C THR A 160 -6.62 -17.47 13.30
N ILE A 161 -7.87 -17.40 13.77
CA ILE A 161 -8.26 -16.88 15.08
C ILE A 161 -8.93 -18.03 15.84
N ASN A 162 -8.36 -18.42 16.98
CA ASN A 162 -8.77 -19.60 17.75
C ASN A 162 -8.94 -20.87 16.86
N GLY A 163 -8.00 -21.05 15.92
CA GLY A 163 -7.97 -22.15 14.96
C GLY A 163 -8.93 -22.02 13.77
N LYS A 164 -9.84 -21.04 13.77
CA LYS A 164 -10.80 -20.79 12.67
C LYS A 164 -10.17 -19.93 11.57
N PRO A 165 -10.47 -20.19 10.27
CA PRO A 165 -10.04 -19.32 9.18
C PRO A 165 -10.72 -17.93 9.28
N THR A 166 -10.02 -16.91 8.81
CA THR A 166 -10.51 -15.52 8.73
C THR A 166 -10.80 -15.10 7.30
N SER A 167 -11.74 -14.17 7.10
CA SER A 167 -11.89 -13.41 5.85
C SER A 167 -11.28 -12.00 6.00
N MET A 168 -10.79 -11.40 4.92
CA MET A 168 -10.43 -9.96 4.98
C MET A 168 -11.71 -9.11 5.10
N LEU A 169 -11.64 -7.98 5.81
CA LEU A 169 -12.69 -6.96 5.83
C LEU A 169 -12.70 -6.22 4.49
N ASP A 170 -13.88 -6.02 3.89
CA ASP A 170 -13.94 -5.25 2.64
C ASP A 170 -13.48 -3.80 2.86
N GLY A 171 -12.72 -3.28 1.90
CA GLY A 171 -12.11 -1.96 1.96
C GLY A 171 -11.04 -1.73 3.04
N ALA A 172 -10.65 -2.72 3.86
CA ALA A 172 -9.73 -2.49 5.00
C ALA A 172 -8.87 -3.72 5.39
N TYR A 173 -7.62 -3.49 5.81
CA TYR A 173 -6.72 -4.57 6.23
C TYR A 173 -7.00 -5.03 7.67
N TYR A 174 -8.02 -5.88 7.81
CA TYR A 174 -8.35 -6.61 9.03
C TYR A 174 -8.78 -8.04 8.69
N PHE A 175 -8.19 -9.02 9.37
CA PHE A 175 -8.60 -10.42 9.34
C PHE A 175 -9.78 -10.60 10.32
N VAL A 176 -10.96 -10.91 9.79
CA VAL A 176 -12.23 -11.01 10.50
C VAL A 176 -12.58 -12.47 10.79
N ALA A 177 -13.03 -12.76 12.00
CA ALA A 177 -13.66 -14.03 12.36
C ALA A 177 -14.93 -13.83 13.21
N GLN A 178 -15.83 -14.81 13.10
CA GLN A 178 -17.16 -14.82 13.72
C GLN A 178 -17.21 -15.84 14.88
N ALA A 179 -17.89 -15.47 15.97
CA ALA A 179 -18.04 -16.28 17.19
C ALA A 179 -16.70 -16.82 17.73
N ASN A 180 -15.87 -15.92 18.26
CA ASN A 180 -14.47 -16.17 18.58
C ASN A 180 -14.25 -16.67 20.02
N GLY A 181 -15.17 -16.35 20.94
CA GLY A 181 -14.97 -16.53 22.38
C GLY A 181 -14.25 -15.32 23.01
N PRO A 182 -13.82 -15.43 24.28
CA PRO A 182 -13.34 -14.29 25.06
C PRO A 182 -12.05 -13.69 24.49
N LEU A 183 -12.08 -12.39 24.19
CA LEU A 183 -10.94 -11.64 23.63
C LEU A 183 -9.67 -11.73 24.50
N SER A 184 -9.83 -11.87 25.82
CA SER A 184 -8.75 -12.01 26.80
C SER A 184 -7.90 -13.28 26.65
N ALA A 185 -8.36 -14.26 25.86
CA ALA A 185 -7.65 -15.50 25.58
C ALA A 185 -7.75 -15.86 24.08
N THR A 186 -7.35 -14.92 23.20
CA THR A 186 -7.36 -15.13 21.76
C THR A 186 -6.04 -15.70 21.27
N THR A 187 -6.04 -16.90 20.70
CA THR A 187 -4.90 -17.43 19.95
C THR A 187 -4.96 -16.93 18.51
N VAL A 188 -3.97 -16.14 18.10
CA VAL A 188 -3.75 -15.75 16.71
C VAL A 188 -2.62 -16.58 16.11
N THR A 189 -2.85 -17.14 14.92
CA THR A 189 -1.82 -17.82 14.13
C THR A 189 -1.74 -17.12 12.78
N MET A 190 -0.54 -16.70 12.38
CA MET A 190 -0.32 -15.87 11.21
C MET A 190 0.73 -16.51 10.32
N THR A 191 0.42 -16.66 9.03
CA THR A 191 1.35 -17.15 8.00
C THR A 191 1.80 -15.98 7.13
N SER A 192 3.10 -15.82 6.96
CA SER A 192 3.71 -14.75 6.17
C SER A 192 3.65 -14.99 4.67
N TYR A 193 4.03 -13.97 3.89
CA TYR A 193 4.34 -14.12 2.46
C TYR A 193 5.56 -15.01 2.16
N THR A 194 6.35 -15.41 3.16
CA THR A 194 7.42 -16.42 3.02
C THR A 194 6.96 -17.84 3.40
N GLY A 195 5.70 -18.01 3.79
CA GLY A 195 5.15 -19.30 4.26
C GLY A 195 5.52 -19.67 5.70
N GLU A 196 6.34 -18.85 6.39
CA GLU A 196 6.58 -19.03 7.81
C GLU A 196 5.31 -18.76 8.62
N THR A 197 5.04 -19.58 9.62
CA THR A 197 3.88 -19.43 10.51
C THR A 197 4.33 -19.17 11.94
N ILE A 198 3.80 -18.12 12.55
CA ILE A 198 3.95 -17.81 13.98
C ILE A 198 2.59 -17.90 14.68
N SER A 199 2.60 -18.23 15.97
CA SER A 199 1.38 -18.31 16.78
C SER A 199 1.61 -17.74 18.18
N ALA A 200 0.60 -17.07 18.72
CA ALA A 200 0.61 -16.49 20.06
C ALA A 200 -0.81 -16.38 20.65
N SER A 201 -0.93 -16.64 21.96
CA SER A 201 -2.13 -16.29 22.74
C SER A 201 -2.00 -14.87 23.28
N VAL A 202 -3.01 -14.04 23.01
CA VAL A 202 -3.05 -12.61 23.34
C VAL A 202 -4.36 -12.24 24.06
N SER A 203 -4.26 -11.27 24.97
CA SER A 203 -5.42 -10.66 25.64
C SER A 203 -5.79 -9.37 24.92
N LEU A 204 -6.76 -9.44 24.00
CA LEU A 204 -7.16 -8.34 23.15
C LEU A 204 -8.18 -7.42 23.83
N GLN A 205 -8.17 -6.14 23.44
CA GLN A 205 -9.19 -5.16 23.79
C GLN A 205 -9.56 -4.37 22.54
N ALA A 206 -10.84 -4.02 22.39
CA ALA A 206 -11.30 -3.26 21.21
C ALA A 206 -10.63 -1.89 21.14
N ASN A 207 -10.21 -1.49 19.95
CA ASN A 207 -9.46 -0.26 19.68
C ASN A 207 -8.08 -0.20 20.39
N GLN A 208 -7.46 -1.34 20.66
CA GLN A 208 -6.11 -1.45 21.26
C GLN A 208 -5.22 -2.44 20.49
N CYS A 209 -3.92 -2.41 20.78
CA CYS A 209 -2.92 -3.30 20.19
C CYS A 209 -2.05 -3.93 21.27
N VAL A 210 -1.68 -5.20 21.07
CA VAL A 210 -0.76 -5.95 21.92
C VAL A 210 0.43 -6.39 21.08
N GLN A 211 1.65 -6.10 21.54
CA GLN A 211 2.86 -6.61 20.89
C GLN A 211 3.15 -8.03 21.39
N ILE A 212 3.31 -8.98 20.47
CA ILE A 212 3.78 -10.34 20.81
C ILE A 212 5.32 -10.38 20.79
N SER A 213 5.94 -11.45 21.30
CA SER A 213 7.40 -11.60 21.27
C SER A 213 7.92 -12.14 19.93
N GLN A 214 7.04 -12.75 19.13
CA GLN A 214 7.35 -13.34 17.83
C GLN A 214 7.42 -12.30 16.71
N GLN A 215 8.32 -12.54 15.76
CA GLN A 215 8.47 -11.81 14.51
C GLN A 215 8.78 -12.82 13.40
N PHE A 216 8.41 -12.52 12.16
CA PHE A 216 8.81 -13.34 11.01
C PHE A 216 10.30 -13.17 10.71
N LYS A 217 10.96 -14.23 10.24
CA LYS A 217 12.30 -14.18 9.69
C LYS A 217 12.32 -13.29 8.44
N PRO A 218 13.41 -12.54 8.19
CA PRO A 218 13.70 -11.95 6.89
C PRO A 218 13.58 -12.98 5.76
N SER A 219 13.02 -12.56 4.63
CA SER A 219 12.97 -13.36 3.41
C SER A 219 14.33 -13.53 2.72
N GLY A 220 15.33 -12.75 3.14
CA GLY A 220 16.61 -12.62 2.45
C GLY A 220 16.57 -11.60 1.30
N SER A 221 15.42 -10.94 1.09
CA SER A 221 15.30 -9.75 0.25
C SER A 221 16.17 -8.61 0.82
N PRO A 222 16.85 -7.79 0.00
CA PRO A 222 17.78 -6.77 0.49
C PRO A 222 17.09 -5.72 1.35
N THR A 223 17.26 -5.81 2.67
CA THR A 223 16.83 -4.80 3.63
C THR A 223 17.66 -3.53 3.43
N VAL A 224 17.13 -2.56 2.69
CA VAL A 224 17.76 -1.23 2.60
C VAL A 224 17.62 -0.55 3.96
N PRO A 225 18.72 -0.03 4.56
CA PRO A 225 18.65 0.66 5.83
C PRO A 225 17.62 1.80 5.79
N PRO A 226 16.80 2.00 6.84
CA PRO A 226 15.82 3.08 6.86
C PRO A 226 16.53 4.43 6.69
N GLN A 227 16.19 5.17 5.62
CA GLN A 227 16.85 6.42 5.29
C GLN A 227 16.70 7.39 6.49
N PRO A 228 17.79 7.95 7.04
CA PRO A 228 17.73 8.71 8.28
C PRO A 228 16.79 9.90 8.15
N SER A 229 15.84 10.01 9.07
CA SER A 229 14.87 11.11 9.14
C SER A 229 15.59 12.41 9.49
N THR A 230 15.87 13.24 8.49
CA THR A 230 16.52 14.55 8.63
C THR A 230 15.61 15.64 9.19
N SER A 231 14.93 15.34 10.30
CA SER A 231 14.30 16.33 11.16
C SER A 231 15.42 17.12 11.87
N ALA A 232 15.90 18.18 11.23
CA ALA A 232 17.01 18.98 11.74
C ALA A 232 16.62 19.66 13.08
N PRO A 233 17.34 19.43 14.19
CA PRO A 233 17.06 20.11 15.44
C PRO A 233 17.49 21.59 15.34
N THR A 234 16.61 22.48 15.79
CA THR A 234 16.86 23.94 15.81
C THR A 234 18.08 24.26 16.68
N PRO A 235 19.11 24.97 16.17
CA PRO A 235 20.35 25.16 16.91
C PRO A 235 20.18 26.15 18.07
N SER A 236 20.24 25.63 19.30
CA SER A 236 20.37 26.47 20.50
C SER A 236 21.78 27.10 20.58
N THR A 237 21.86 28.35 21.02
CA THR A 237 23.05 29.19 20.86
C THR A 237 24.04 29.11 22.04
N SER A 238 25.26 28.63 21.79
CA SER A 238 26.43 28.95 22.62
C SER A 238 27.75 28.90 21.81
N LYS A 239 28.67 29.82 22.15
CA LYS A 239 29.96 30.14 21.46
C LYS A 239 30.74 31.13 22.37
N PRO A 240 32.09 31.28 22.32
CA PRO A 240 33.18 30.47 21.72
C PRO A 240 34.27 30.05 22.74
N THR A 241 35.25 29.24 22.29
CA THR A 241 36.68 29.48 22.61
C THR A 241 37.56 29.12 21.38
N PRO A 242 38.55 29.93 20.97
CA PRO A 242 39.44 29.65 19.85
C PRO A 242 40.91 29.36 20.26
N THR A 243 41.63 28.58 19.46
CA THR A 243 43.11 28.41 19.53
C THR A 243 43.71 28.43 18.11
N GLN A 244 44.97 28.86 17.96
CA GLN A 244 45.59 29.27 16.68
C GLN A 244 46.63 28.27 16.13
N ALA A 245 47.00 28.41 14.85
CA ALA A 245 48.18 27.79 14.22
C ALA A 245 49.42 28.73 14.29
N PRO A 246 50.68 28.31 13.98
CA PRO A 246 51.18 28.11 12.59
C PRO A 246 52.17 26.89 12.50
N THR A 247 53.12 26.66 11.55
CA THR A 247 53.65 27.43 10.40
C THR A 247 54.30 26.55 9.29
N GLN A 248 54.37 27.13 8.08
CA GLN A 248 55.37 27.08 6.97
C GLN A 248 56.59 26.11 7.07
N ALA A 249 56.95 25.25 6.08
CA ALA A 249 57.36 25.44 4.65
C ALA A 249 58.86 25.83 4.46
N PRO A 250 59.54 25.71 3.27
CA PRO A 250 59.15 25.25 1.91
C PRO A 250 60.04 24.09 1.35
N THR A 251 59.93 23.59 0.10
CA THR A 251 60.68 24.00 -1.15
C THR A 251 60.25 23.05 -2.30
N GLN A 252 59.63 23.48 -3.42
CA GLN A 252 60.20 23.77 -4.78
C GLN A 252 61.21 22.73 -5.36
N ALA A 253 61.31 22.42 -6.67
CA ALA A 253 60.45 22.54 -7.87
C ALA A 253 61.10 21.69 -9.03
N PRO A 254 60.83 21.92 -10.34
CA PRO A 254 59.81 21.28 -11.20
C PRO A 254 60.40 20.32 -12.27
N THR A 255 59.57 19.75 -13.17
CA THR A 255 59.84 19.58 -14.63
C THR A 255 58.58 19.09 -15.39
N GLN A 256 58.55 19.28 -16.72
CA GLN A 256 57.44 19.10 -17.68
C GLN A 256 57.41 17.64 -18.25
N ALA A 257 56.53 17.17 -19.15
CA ALA A 257 55.61 17.81 -20.11
C ALA A 257 54.39 16.90 -20.47
N PRO A 258 53.33 17.39 -21.15
CA PRO A 258 52.12 16.62 -21.45
C PRO A 258 52.08 15.99 -22.85
N THR A 259 51.42 14.83 -23.01
CA THR A 259 51.31 14.14 -24.32
C THR A 259 49.92 13.53 -24.60
N GLN A 260 49.18 14.20 -25.50
CA GLN A 260 48.15 13.68 -26.42
C GLN A 260 46.85 13.04 -25.87
N ALA A 261 45.77 13.21 -26.64
CA ALA A 261 44.43 12.70 -26.36
C ALA A 261 44.00 11.62 -27.38
N PRO A 262 43.12 10.67 -27.03
CA PRO A 262 42.46 9.77 -27.97
C PRO A 262 41.27 10.45 -28.67
N THR A 263 40.97 9.97 -29.88
CA THR A 263 40.08 10.65 -30.85
C THR A 263 38.59 10.34 -30.70
N SER A 264 37.75 11.20 -31.28
CA SER A 264 36.33 10.98 -31.49
C SER A 264 36.03 10.45 -32.90
N GLN A 265 35.31 9.32 -33.01
CA GLN A 265 34.29 9.14 -34.07
C GLN A 265 33.31 7.98 -33.77
N PRO A 266 31.98 8.18 -33.98
CA PRO A 266 30.99 7.10 -33.99
C PRO A 266 30.41 6.83 -35.39
N THR A 267 30.12 5.55 -35.70
CA THR A 267 29.30 5.11 -36.84
C THR A 267 28.47 3.88 -36.43
N THR A 268 27.14 3.96 -36.28
CA THR A 268 26.07 3.94 -37.31
C THR A 268 25.92 2.65 -38.12
N LYS A 269 24.93 1.81 -37.75
CA LYS A 269 23.82 1.41 -38.65
C LYS A 269 22.71 0.62 -37.91
N PRO A 270 21.50 1.18 -37.75
CA PRO A 270 20.28 0.40 -37.48
C PRO A 270 19.76 -0.25 -38.78
N THR A 271 19.12 -1.42 -38.68
CA THR A 271 18.33 -2.01 -39.79
C THR A 271 16.95 -2.46 -39.33
N THR A 272 15.99 -2.38 -40.24
CA THR A 272 14.55 -2.41 -39.96
C THR A 272 13.91 -3.75 -40.35
N LYS A 273 13.09 -4.31 -39.45
CA LYS A 273 11.96 -5.15 -39.85
C LYS A 273 10.86 -5.18 -38.77
N PRO A 274 9.73 -4.47 -38.98
CA PRO A 274 8.51 -4.70 -38.22
C PRO A 274 7.96 -6.12 -38.48
N THR A 275 7.30 -6.70 -37.49
CA THR A 275 6.45 -7.89 -37.65
C THR A 275 5.15 -7.65 -36.88
N THR A 276 4.02 -8.01 -37.47
CA THR A 276 2.69 -7.51 -37.10
C THR A 276 1.84 -8.54 -36.38
N ALA A 277 1.13 -8.09 -35.33
CA ALA A 277 -0.02 -8.77 -34.70
C ALA A 277 0.32 -10.10 -33.94
N PRO A 278 -0.53 -10.59 -33.01
CA PRO A 278 -1.89 -10.16 -32.68
C PRO A 278 -2.05 -9.34 -31.40
N SER A 279 -3.14 -8.58 -31.32
CA SER A 279 -3.66 -8.02 -30.07
C SER A 279 -4.57 -9.04 -29.39
N LEU A 280 -4.29 -9.36 -28.12
CA LEU A 280 -5.24 -10.06 -27.26
C LEU A 280 -5.90 -9.04 -26.32
N ARG A 281 -7.14 -8.68 -26.64
CA ARG A 281 -8.01 -7.86 -25.77
C ARG A 281 -9.02 -8.78 -25.06
N PRO A 282 -8.90 -9.01 -23.74
CA PRO A 282 -9.98 -9.65 -22.99
C PRO A 282 -11.22 -8.75 -22.98
N THR A 283 -12.21 -9.09 -23.80
CA THR A 283 -13.53 -8.46 -23.77
C THR A 283 -14.40 -9.15 -22.72
N THR A 284 -14.38 -8.63 -21.49
CA THR A 284 -15.34 -9.00 -20.44
C THR A 284 -16.07 -7.76 -19.93
N SER A 285 -16.92 -7.19 -20.78
CA SER A 285 -18.03 -6.37 -20.32
C SER A 285 -19.20 -7.31 -20.01
N PRO A 286 -19.67 -7.41 -18.75
CA PRO A 286 -20.89 -8.16 -18.45
C PRO A 286 -22.09 -7.41 -19.05
N SER A 287 -22.64 -7.95 -20.14
CA SER A 287 -23.81 -7.39 -20.80
C SER A 287 -25.10 -7.69 -20.03
N SER A 288 -25.29 -7.00 -18.91
CA SER A 288 -26.61 -6.78 -18.31
C SER A 288 -26.81 -5.28 -18.13
N GLY A 289 -27.69 -4.67 -18.94
CA GLY A 289 -28.03 -3.25 -18.86
C GLY A 289 -28.90 -2.87 -17.65
N VAL A 290 -28.78 -3.64 -16.55
CA VAL A 290 -29.52 -3.48 -15.30
C VAL A 290 -28.58 -3.63 -14.10
N VAL A 291 -28.66 -2.67 -13.18
CA VAL A 291 -27.88 -2.62 -11.93
C VAL A 291 -28.56 -3.48 -10.86
N GLN A 292 -27.76 -4.21 -10.11
CA GLN A 292 -28.22 -5.10 -9.04
C GLN A 292 -28.67 -4.33 -7.78
N PRO A 293 -29.44 -4.95 -6.87
CA PRO A 293 -29.90 -4.32 -5.62
C PRO A 293 -28.76 -3.70 -4.81
N TYR A 294 -28.91 -2.46 -4.36
CA TYR A 294 -27.92 -1.69 -3.61
C TYR A 294 -26.61 -1.32 -4.35
N TYR A 295 -26.47 -1.60 -5.65
CA TYR A 295 -25.31 -1.14 -6.43
C TYR A 295 -25.51 0.28 -6.98
N GLN A 296 -24.40 0.93 -7.36
CA GLN A 296 -24.43 2.28 -7.94
C GLN A 296 -25.01 2.26 -9.36
N CYS A 297 -25.91 3.23 -9.62
CA CYS A 297 -26.64 3.42 -10.88
C CYS A 297 -26.59 4.87 -11.39
N GLY A 298 -25.80 5.74 -10.75
CA GLY A 298 -25.66 7.15 -11.14
C GLY A 298 -24.68 7.93 -10.29
N GLY A 299 -24.48 9.20 -10.64
CA GLY A 299 -23.52 10.12 -10.01
C GLY A 299 -22.66 10.85 -11.04
N GLN A 300 -22.10 12.01 -10.66
CA GLN A 300 -21.36 12.94 -11.53
C GLN A 300 -20.20 12.33 -12.33
N TYR A 301 -19.63 11.22 -11.86
CA TYR A 301 -18.51 10.52 -12.51
C TYR A 301 -18.83 9.05 -12.87
N TYR A 302 -20.11 8.67 -12.84
CA TYR A 302 -20.55 7.30 -13.09
C TYR A 302 -20.83 7.05 -14.58
N SER A 303 -20.21 6.01 -15.14
CA SER A 303 -20.30 5.64 -16.56
C SER A 303 -20.90 4.25 -16.82
N GLY A 304 -21.50 3.63 -15.79
CA GLY A 304 -22.18 2.33 -15.88
C GLY A 304 -23.65 2.41 -16.31
N PRO A 305 -24.37 1.27 -16.32
CA PRO A 305 -25.81 1.24 -16.60
C PRO A 305 -26.60 1.98 -15.51
N THR A 306 -27.67 2.69 -15.88
CA THR A 306 -28.45 3.52 -14.95
C THR A 306 -29.82 2.95 -14.57
N LYS A 307 -30.35 1.98 -15.34
CA LYS A 307 -31.56 1.23 -14.98
C LYS A 307 -31.20 0.21 -13.89
N CYS A 308 -32.03 0.09 -12.86
CA CYS A 308 -31.94 -1.01 -11.89
C CYS A 308 -32.64 -2.29 -12.41
N THR A 309 -32.40 -3.42 -11.73
CA THR A 309 -33.23 -4.63 -11.89
C THR A 309 -34.68 -4.38 -11.47
N ASP A 310 -35.62 -5.14 -12.02
CA ASP A 310 -37.04 -4.88 -11.78
C ASP A 310 -37.42 -5.00 -10.28
N GLY A 311 -38.30 -4.11 -9.81
CA GLY A 311 -38.61 -3.90 -8.38
C GLY A 311 -37.69 -2.91 -7.65
N TRP A 312 -36.68 -2.35 -8.33
CA TRP A 312 -35.73 -1.39 -7.77
C TRP A 312 -35.68 -0.10 -8.59
N THR A 313 -35.44 1.02 -7.93
CA THR A 313 -35.36 2.38 -8.51
C THR A 313 -34.02 3.01 -8.19
N CYS A 314 -33.44 3.76 -9.14
CA CYS A 314 -32.19 4.48 -8.92
C CYS A 314 -32.46 5.78 -8.14
N GLN A 315 -32.09 5.82 -6.86
CA GLN A 315 -32.25 7.00 -6.00
C GLN A 315 -30.91 7.74 -5.87
N VAL A 316 -30.92 9.06 -6.12
CA VAL A 316 -29.76 9.93 -5.88
C VAL A 316 -29.55 10.08 -4.37
N GLN A 317 -28.35 9.76 -3.88
CA GLN A 317 -27.98 9.93 -2.47
C GLN A 317 -27.13 11.18 -2.27
N ASN A 318 -26.25 11.49 -3.23
CA ASN A 318 -25.48 12.74 -3.32
C ASN A 318 -25.05 12.98 -4.79
N PRO A 319 -24.50 14.16 -5.15
CA PRO A 319 -24.14 14.46 -6.55
C PRO A 319 -23.20 13.43 -7.21
N SER A 320 -22.34 12.77 -6.44
CA SER A 320 -21.38 11.77 -6.94
C SER A 320 -21.91 10.33 -6.91
N TYR A 321 -23.07 10.06 -6.30
CA TYR A 321 -23.55 8.70 -6.04
C TYR A 321 -25.08 8.56 -6.03
N SER A 322 -25.60 7.67 -6.88
CA SER A 322 -26.99 7.21 -6.88
C SER A 322 -27.03 5.68 -6.80
N GLN A 323 -27.96 5.12 -6.04
CA GLN A 323 -28.01 3.71 -5.67
C GLN A 323 -29.35 3.08 -6.03
N CYS A 324 -29.35 1.81 -6.46
CA CYS A 324 -30.58 1.04 -6.59
C CYS A 324 -31.18 0.71 -5.23
N VAL A 325 -32.30 1.34 -4.90
CA VAL A 325 -33.11 1.08 -3.69
C VAL A 325 -34.41 0.39 -4.07
N ARG A 326 -35.02 -0.32 -3.12
CA ARG A 326 -36.27 -1.05 -3.36
C ARG A 326 -37.42 -0.04 -3.55
N SER A 327 -38.25 -0.20 -4.58
CA SER A 327 -39.40 0.67 -4.77
C SER A 327 -40.42 0.45 -3.64
N SER A 328 -40.62 1.46 -2.79
CA SER A 328 -41.67 1.47 -1.77
C SER A 328 -43.01 1.78 -2.43
N THR A 329 -43.81 0.76 -2.69
CA THR A 329 -45.15 0.90 -3.27
C THR A 329 -46.14 -0.04 -2.57
N GLU A 330 -46.33 0.22 -1.27
CA GLU A 330 -47.54 -0.08 -0.52
C GLU A 330 -47.45 0.63 0.84
N SER A 331 -47.91 1.88 0.89
CA SER A 331 -48.73 2.27 2.04
C SER A 331 -50.14 1.88 1.66
N THR A 332 -50.67 0.88 2.33
CA THR A 332 -52.09 0.50 2.23
C THR A 332 -52.95 1.71 2.50
N THR A 333 -53.92 1.99 1.62
CA THR A 333 -55.12 2.73 2.03
C THR A 333 -55.82 1.90 3.09
N VAL A 334 -55.64 2.27 4.35
CA VAL A 334 -56.56 1.83 5.41
C VAL A 334 -57.86 2.59 5.15
N GLU A 335 -58.97 1.86 5.11
CA GLU A 335 -60.30 2.46 5.03
C GLU A 335 -60.58 3.06 6.42
N GLU A 336 -60.78 4.37 6.48
CA GLU A 336 -61.19 5.07 7.70
C GLU A 336 -62.71 4.93 7.83
N ASP A 337 -63.15 3.94 8.59
CA ASP A 337 -64.55 3.76 9.02
C ASP A 337 -64.90 4.86 10.05
N ASP A 338 -65.35 6.02 9.56
CA ASP A 338 -65.83 7.15 10.38
C ASP A 338 -67.21 6.87 11.00
N ASP A 339 -67.26 6.01 12.02
CA ASP A 339 -68.41 5.89 12.95
C ASP A 339 -68.32 6.98 14.05
N GLU A 340 -68.66 8.24 13.71
CA GLU A 340 -68.95 9.28 14.72
C GLU A 340 -70.40 9.17 15.22
N GLU A 341 -70.58 9.05 16.55
CA GLU A 341 -71.88 9.22 17.21
C GLU A 341 -72.26 10.71 17.28
N ASP A 342 -73.42 11.11 16.73
CA ASP A 342 -74.01 12.45 16.90
C ASP A 342 -75.34 12.37 17.70
N ASP A 343 -75.42 13.14 18.78
CA ASP A 343 -76.52 13.15 19.76
C ASP A 343 -77.61 14.15 19.33
N GLY A 344 -78.81 13.69 18.91
CA GLY A 344 -79.80 14.65 18.39
C GLY A 344 -81.28 14.22 18.23
N ASN A 345 -82.03 14.19 19.34
CA ASN A 345 -83.50 14.31 19.43
C ASN A 345 -84.38 13.17 18.86
#